data_AF-A0A3P3W158-F1
#
_entry.id   AF-A0A3P3W158-F1
#
_cell.length_a   1.000
_cell.length_b   1.000
_cell.length_c   1.000
_cell.angle_alpha   90.00
_cell.angle_beta   90.00
_cell.angle_gamma   90.00
#
_symmetry.space_group_name_H-M   'P 1'
#
loop_
_entity.id
_entity.type
_entity.pdbx_description
1 polymer ?
#
loop_
_entity_poly.entity_id
_entity_poly.type
_entity_poly.pdbx_seq_one_letter_code
_entity_poly.pdbx_strand_id
1 'polypeptide(L)'
;MKTILYLALLAPLLLWSQSIDQNYVLSRNYKQASATIIPNPSIQQAATSITYFDGLGRAIQQVSVDQSAEGKSIVVPMEYDVYGRMAIEYLPYASELGGGNYRPDALTEVLGYADYNGEPPYSEKLLESSPLNRVLKQSAPGESWAMGSGHEIRLDYQANSGSDNIIRYTASATWNAAHSIYDVSLSQGSYATGDLYKTVTKDENWTSGKNNTSEEYKDKEGRVVLKRTYNDSDPHDTYYVYDQFGNLSYVIPPESSSPTV
;
A
#
# COMPACT_ATOMS: atom_id res chain seq x y z
N MET A 1 68.35 -38.54 -3.85
CA MET A 1 66.94 -38.56 -3.39
C MET A 1 66.51 -37.11 -3.23
N LYS A 2 65.62 -36.60 -4.10
CA LYS A 2 65.17 -35.21 -4.10
C LYS A 2 63.80 -35.15 -3.41
N THR A 3 63.74 -34.61 -2.21
CA THR A 3 62.49 -34.26 -1.51
C THR A 3 62.00 -32.91 -2.04
N ILE A 4 60.91 -32.92 -2.79
CA ILE A 4 60.18 -31.72 -3.21
C ILE A 4 59.13 -31.44 -2.13
N LEU A 5 59.32 -30.35 -1.38
CA LEU A 5 58.39 -29.88 -0.36
C LEU A 5 57.31 -29.02 -1.07
N TYR A 6 56.09 -29.53 -1.17
CA TYR A 6 54.95 -28.74 -1.64
C TYR A 6 54.39 -27.89 -0.48
N LEU A 7 54.69 -26.60 -0.49
CA LEU A 7 54.08 -25.63 0.40
C LEU A 7 52.72 -25.22 -0.20
N ALA A 8 51.63 -25.81 0.29
CA ALA A 8 50.27 -25.41 -0.09
C ALA A 8 49.93 -24.08 0.62
N LEU A 9 50.06 -22.97 -0.11
CA LEU A 9 49.63 -21.66 0.34
C LEU A 9 48.09 -21.60 0.27
N LEU A 10 47.42 -21.84 1.41
CA LEU A 10 45.98 -21.66 1.54
C LEU A 10 45.69 -20.15 1.60
N ALA A 11 45.50 -19.50 0.45
CA ALA A 11 44.98 -18.14 0.41
C ALA A 11 43.48 -18.19 0.74
N PRO A 12 42.99 -17.51 1.80
CA PRO A 12 41.57 -17.44 2.04
C PRO A 12 40.93 -16.68 0.87
N LEU A 13 40.08 -17.36 0.10
CA LEU A 13 39.14 -16.72 -0.81
C LEU A 13 38.24 -15.83 0.03
N LEU A 14 38.54 -14.53 0.07
CA LEU A 14 37.64 -13.52 0.60
C LEU A 14 36.43 -13.48 -0.35
N LEU A 15 35.38 -14.22 0.01
CA LEU A 15 34.06 -14.07 -0.59
C LEU A 15 33.49 -12.75 -0.07
N TRP A 16 33.47 -11.74 -0.92
CA TRP A 16 32.80 -10.48 -0.64
C TRP A 16 31.30 -10.72 -0.73
N SER A 17 30.68 -11.00 0.40
CA SER A 17 29.22 -11.00 0.52
C SER A 17 28.70 -9.56 0.46
N GLN A 18 27.52 -9.38 -0.13
CA GLN A 18 26.83 -8.08 -0.19
C GLN A 18 26.53 -7.51 1.21
N SER A 19 26.37 -8.39 2.20
CA SER A 19 26.34 -8.10 3.64
C SER A 19 26.93 -9.28 4.41
N ILE A 20 27.66 -9.00 5.49
CA ILE A 20 28.25 -10.03 6.34
C ILE A 20 27.21 -10.70 7.27
N ASP A 21 26.16 -9.97 7.64
CA ASP A 21 25.26 -10.37 8.73
C ASP A 21 23.76 -10.31 8.39
N GLN A 22 23.40 -9.82 7.20
CA GLN A 22 21.99 -9.66 6.81
C GLN A 22 21.62 -10.54 5.61
N ASN A 23 20.48 -11.21 5.72
CA ASN A 23 19.88 -11.90 4.59
C ASN A 23 19.37 -10.87 3.58
N TYR A 24 19.45 -11.18 2.29
CA TYR A 24 18.98 -10.26 1.25
C TYR A 24 18.45 -10.95 0.00
N VAL A 25 17.58 -10.24 -0.73
CA VAL A 25 17.15 -10.57 -2.08
C VAL A 25 17.64 -9.47 -3.02
N LEU A 26 18.39 -9.85 -4.05
CA LEU A 26 18.85 -8.95 -5.11
C LEU A 26 18.02 -9.17 -6.36
N SER A 27 17.40 -8.09 -6.85
CA SER A 27 16.62 -8.06 -8.08
C SER A 27 17.27 -7.16 -9.11
N ARG A 28 17.29 -7.61 -10.38
CA ARG A 28 17.83 -6.86 -11.52
C ARG A 28 16.81 -6.82 -12.65
N ASN A 29 16.44 -5.62 -13.04
CA ASN A 29 15.61 -5.36 -14.21
C ASN A 29 16.48 -4.82 -15.33
N TYR A 30 16.77 -5.66 -16.34
CA TYR A 30 17.57 -5.27 -17.49
C TYR A 30 16.80 -4.30 -18.39
N LYS A 31 17.44 -3.20 -18.76
CA LYS A 31 16.89 -2.13 -19.59
C LYS A 31 17.21 -2.31 -21.07
N GLN A 32 18.11 -3.22 -21.38
CA GLN A 32 18.60 -3.47 -22.74
C GLN A 32 18.52 -4.97 -23.04
N ALA A 33 18.16 -5.30 -24.28
CA ALA A 33 18.22 -6.67 -24.75
C ALA A 33 19.67 -7.16 -24.79
N SER A 34 19.91 -8.36 -24.30
CA SER A 34 21.22 -9.02 -24.38
C SER A 34 21.02 -10.48 -24.74
N ALA A 35 21.83 -10.98 -25.67
CA ALA A 35 21.89 -12.40 -26.01
C ALA A 35 22.71 -13.22 -25.01
N THR A 36 23.45 -12.55 -24.11
CA THR A 36 24.30 -13.16 -23.09
C THR A 36 24.00 -12.59 -21.71
N ILE A 37 24.30 -13.36 -20.66
CA ILE A 37 24.15 -12.89 -19.28
C ILE A 37 25.19 -11.80 -19.01
N ILE A 38 24.76 -10.65 -18.48
CA ILE A 38 25.65 -9.58 -18.02
C ILE A 38 25.80 -9.74 -16.50
N PRO A 39 26.91 -10.29 -15.99
CA PRO A 39 27.03 -10.65 -14.57
C PRO A 39 27.06 -9.43 -13.63
N ASN A 40 27.56 -8.28 -14.09
CA ASN A 40 27.61 -7.02 -13.35
C ASN A 40 27.17 -5.86 -14.26
N PRO A 41 25.86 -5.70 -14.49
CA PRO A 41 25.36 -4.66 -15.38
C PRO A 41 25.60 -3.27 -14.79
N SER A 42 25.94 -2.30 -15.64
CA SER A 42 25.94 -0.90 -15.25
C SER A 42 24.52 -0.37 -15.02
N ILE A 43 24.38 0.80 -14.41
CA ILE A 43 23.08 1.46 -14.17
C ILE A 43 22.29 1.75 -15.47
N GLN A 44 22.99 1.88 -16.61
CA GLN A 44 22.38 2.03 -17.93
C GLN A 44 21.86 0.70 -18.50
N GLN A 45 22.44 -0.42 -18.06
CA GLN A 45 22.11 -1.77 -18.53
C GLN A 45 21.04 -2.43 -17.67
N ALA A 46 21.04 -2.19 -16.36
CA ALA A 46 20.00 -2.71 -15.46
C ALA A 46 19.74 -1.78 -14.27
N ALA A 47 18.50 -1.78 -13.79
CA ALA A 47 18.16 -1.27 -12.46
C ALA A 47 18.34 -2.39 -11.44
N THR A 48 19.16 -2.17 -10.41
CA THR A 48 19.40 -3.15 -9.33
C THR A 48 18.74 -2.66 -8.05
N SER A 49 17.98 -3.54 -7.39
CA SER A 49 17.36 -3.30 -6.09
C SER A 49 17.74 -4.43 -5.14
N ILE A 50 18.02 -4.10 -3.88
CA ILE A 50 18.34 -5.06 -2.83
C ILE A 50 17.37 -4.83 -1.68
N THR A 51 16.75 -5.91 -1.20
CA THR A 51 15.94 -5.90 0.01
C THR A 51 16.65 -6.72 1.06
N TYR A 52 16.95 -6.12 2.21
CA TYR A 52 17.54 -6.77 3.36
C TYR A 52 16.46 -7.24 4.33
N PHE A 53 16.70 -8.36 5.00
CA PHE A 53 15.78 -9.00 5.91
C PHE A 53 16.41 -9.26 7.26
N ASP A 54 15.60 -9.17 8.32
CA ASP A 54 15.99 -9.62 9.65
C ASP A 54 16.01 -11.17 9.76
N GLY A 55 16.37 -11.67 10.94
CA GLY A 55 16.41 -13.12 11.22
C GLY A 55 15.05 -13.83 11.16
N LEU A 56 13.94 -13.10 11.11
CA LEU A 56 12.58 -13.62 10.96
C LEU A 56 12.08 -13.54 9.51
N GLY A 57 12.90 -13.01 8.59
CA GLY A 57 12.55 -12.85 7.19
C GLY A 57 11.68 -11.63 6.90
N ARG A 58 11.61 -10.64 7.80
CA ARG A 58 10.91 -9.37 7.57
C ARG A 58 11.86 -8.38 6.91
N ALA A 59 11.39 -7.65 5.90
CA ALA A 59 12.22 -6.68 5.19
C ALA A 59 12.54 -5.47 6.10
N ILE A 60 13.81 -5.16 6.31
CA ILE A 60 14.27 -4.08 7.21
C ILE A 60 14.88 -2.89 6.47
N GLN A 61 15.22 -3.07 5.20
CA GLN A 61 15.77 -2.01 4.37
C GLN A 61 15.65 -2.37 2.89
N GLN A 62 15.28 -1.38 2.08
CA GLN A 62 15.38 -1.48 0.63
C GLN A 62 16.43 -0.49 0.11
N VAL A 63 17.28 -0.96 -0.81
CA VAL A 63 18.33 -0.16 -1.45
C VAL A 63 18.18 -0.26 -2.97
N SER A 64 17.84 0.86 -3.60
CA SER A 64 17.89 1.03 -5.05
C SER A 64 19.30 1.51 -5.43
N VAL A 65 20.09 0.58 -5.96
CA VAL A 65 21.54 0.74 -6.13
C VAL A 65 21.85 1.74 -7.24
N ASP A 66 22.50 2.84 -6.85
CA ASP A 66 23.04 3.89 -7.73
C ASP A 66 22.00 4.49 -8.70
N GLN A 67 20.75 4.63 -8.22
CA GLN A 67 19.60 5.03 -9.05
C GLN A 67 19.21 6.51 -8.93
N SER A 68 19.85 7.30 -8.06
CA SER A 68 19.64 8.75 -8.06
C SER A 68 20.30 9.44 -9.26
N ALA A 69 19.96 10.71 -9.50
CA ALA A 69 20.55 11.50 -10.57
C ALA A 69 22.08 11.67 -10.43
N GLU A 70 22.61 11.65 -9.20
CA GLU A 70 24.03 11.77 -8.90
C GLU A 70 24.75 10.42 -8.79
N GLY A 71 24.05 9.30 -9.06
CA GLY A 71 24.60 7.95 -8.91
C GLY A 71 24.70 7.47 -7.45
N LYS A 72 24.12 8.20 -6.50
CA LYS A 72 23.88 7.73 -5.12
C LYS A 72 22.80 6.65 -5.09
N SER A 73 22.90 5.77 -4.09
CA SER A 73 21.87 4.75 -3.83
C SER A 73 20.71 5.34 -3.04
N ILE A 74 19.48 4.96 -3.39
CA ILE A 74 18.26 5.41 -2.69
C ILE A 74 17.89 4.35 -1.67
N VAL A 75 17.71 4.75 -0.41
CA VAL A 75 17.50 3.85 0.72
C VAL A 75 16.16 4.13 1.37
N VAL A 76 15.43 3.07 1.71
CA VAL A 76 14.20 3.11 2.50
C VAL A 76 14.39 2.18 3.71
N PRO A 77 14.52 2.72 4.94
CA PRO A 77 14.51 1.91 6.15
C PRO A 77 13.09 1.43 6.46
N MET A 78 12.97 0.26 7.07
CA MET A 78 11.70 -0.33 7.49
C MET A 78 11.82 -0.80 8.92
N GLU A 79 10.89 -0.40 9.77
CA GLU A 79 10.83 -0.82 11.16
C GLU A 79 9.49 -1.47 11.49
N TYR A 80 9.51 -2.27 12.55
CA TYR A 80 8.34 -3.00 13.01
C TYR A 80 8.19 -2.81 14.51
N ASP A 81 6.94 -2.72 14.94
CA ASP A 81 6.62 -2.73 16.36
C ASP A 81 6.86 -4.12 17.00
N VAL A 82 6.62 -4.20 18.31
CA VAL A 82 6.75 -5.45 19.09
C VAL A 82 5.83 -6.58 18.62
N TYR A 83 4.79 -6.26 17.84
CA TYR A 83 3.85 -7.21 17.26
C TYR A 83 4.22 -7.57 15.81
N GLY A 84 5.31 -7.04 15.28
CA GLY A 84 5.80 -7.29 13.94
C GLY A 84 5.04 -6.55 12.83
N ARG A 85 4.38 -5.44 13.17
CA ARG A 85 3.62 -4.61 12.24
C ARG A 85 4.44 -3.39 11.85
N MET A 86 4.39 -3.02 10.58
CA MET A 86 5.03 -1.81 10.05
C MET A 86 4.03 -0.65 10.15
N ALA A 87 4.08 0.07 11.27
CA ALA A 87 3.20 1.22 11.51
C ALA A 87 3.76 2.52 10.91
N ILE A 88 5.08 2.59 10.71
CA ILE A 88 5.79 3.76 10.19
C ILE A 88 6.36 3.41 8.81
N GLU A 89 6.09 4.25 7.83
CA GLU A 89 6.62 4.14 6.47
C GLU A 89 7.43 5.39 6.14
N TYR A 90 8.76 5.24 6.07
CA TYR A 90 9.70 6.31 5.79
C TYR A 90 9.76 6.68 4.30
N LEU A 91 9.99 7.96 4.04
CA LEU A 91 10.33 8.46 2.72
C LEU A 91 11.74 7.99 2.30
N PRO A 92 11.97 7.76 1.00
CA PRO A 92 13.26 7.34 0.47
C PRO A 92 14.27 8.50 0.47
N TYR A 93 15.48 8.28 0.99
CA TYR A 93 16.57 9.27 0.91
C TYR A 93 17.72 8.80 0.02
N ALA A 94 18.47 9.74 -0.54
CA ALA A 94 19.71 9.43 -1.26
C ALA A 94 20.86 9.29 -0.24
N SER A 95 21.41 8.09 -0.11
CA SER A 95 22.55 7.80 0.76
C SER A 95 23.83 8.44 0.19
N GLU A 96 24.64 9.08 1.03
CA GLU A 96 25.96 9.61 0.64
C GLU A 96 26.92 8.51 0.14
N LEU A 97 26.68 7.26 0.56
CA LEU A 97 27.38 6.09 0.06
C LEU A 97 26.64 5.50 -1.15
N GLY A 98 27.38 5.26 -2.24
CA GLY A 98 26.91 4.43 -3.35
C GLY A 98 26.88 2.93 -3.02
N GLY A 99 26.45 2.14 -4.00
CA GLY A 99 26.42 0.69 -3.91
C GLY A 99 25.32 0.12 -3.01
N GLY A 100 25.16 -1.20 -3.08
CA GLY A 100 24.03 -1.90 -2.50
C GLY A 100 24.16 -2.33 -1.04
N ASN A 101 25.24 -2.00 -0.34
CA ASN A 101 25.50 -2.52 1.02
C ASN A 101 24.36 -2.15 2.00
N TYR A 102 24.18 -2.96 3.04
CA TYR A 102 23.28 -2.61 4.14
C TYR A 102 23.76 -1.33 4.84
N ARG A 103 22.83 -0.47 5.26
CA ARG A 103 23.08 0.77 5.99
C ARG A 103 22.59 0.62 7.45
N PRO A 104 23.48 0.37 8.43
CA PRO A 104 23.07 0.19 9.82
C PRO A 104 22.39 1.42 10.41
N ASP A 105 22.82 2.62 10.00
CA ASP A 105 22.34 3.90 10.51
C ASP A 105 21.22 4.52 9.66
N ALA A 106 20.59 3.75 8.75
CA ALA A 106 19.61 4.28 7.80
C ALA A 106 18.45 5.05 8.44
N LEU A 107 18.04 4.65 9.65
CA LEU A 107 17.01 5.34 10.40
C LEU A 107 17.46 6.75 10.83
N THR A 108 18.69 6.86 11.35
CA THR A 108 19.29 8.16 11.69
C THR A 108 19.51 9.00 10.43
N GLU A 109 19.96 8.37 9.34
CA GLU A 109 20.20 9.04 8.06
C GLU A 109 18.92 9.60 7.45
N VAL A 110 17.81 8.84 7.44
CA VAL A 110 16.53 9.34 6.88
C VAL A 110 15.96 10.48 7.72
N LEU A 111 16.00 10.38 9.05
CA LEU A 111 15.49 11.41 9.96
C LEU A 111 16.32 12.71 9.90
N GLY A 112 17.61 12.59 9.60
CA GLY A 112 18.53 13.73 9.44
C GLY A 112 18.72 14.19 7.99
N TYR A 113 17.99 13.63 7.03
CA TYR A 113 18.21 13.93 5.61
C TYR A 113 17.86 15.38 5.29
N ALA A 114 18.81 16.11 4.69
CA ALA A 114 18.76 17.56 4.58
C ALA A 114 17.54 18.07 3.79
N ASP A 115 17.12 17.37 2.73
CA ASP A 115 15.99 17.80 1.90
C ASP A 115 14.65 17.75 2.63
N TYR A 116 14.56 17.03 3.75
CA TYR A 116 13.37 17.00 4.59
C TYR A 116 13.32 18.15 5.60
N ASN A 117 14.37 18.97 5.71
CA ASN A 117 14.38 20.18 6.55
C ASN A 117 14.01 19.95 8.03
N GLY A 118 14.28 18.75 8.56
CA GLY A 118 13.93 18.37 9.93
C GLY A 118 12.45 18.02 10.15
N GLU A 119 11.65 18.01 9.09
CA GLU A 119 10.27 17.53 9.12
C GLU A 119 10.24 15.99 9.24
N PRO A 120 9.29 15.40 9.99
CA PRO A 120 9.09 13.96 10.07
C PRO A 120 8.95 13.33 8.66
N PRO A 121 9.93 12.53 8.19
CA PRO A 121 9.95 12.03 6.83
C PRO A 121 9.23 10.69 6.73
N TYR A 122 8.06 10.57 7.34
CA TYR A 122 7.33 9.30 7.39
C TYR A 122 5.82 9.51 7.53
N SER A 123 5.07 8.51 7.08
CA SER A 123 3.67 8.36 7.43
C SER A 123 3.52 7.37 8.58
N GLU A 124 2.56 7.60 9.47
CA GLU A 124 2.29 6.74 10.62
C GLU A 124 0.84 6.23 10.58
N LYS A 125 0.66 4.95 10.90
CA LYS A 125 -0.66 4.30 11.03
C LYS A 125 -0.94 4.01 12.49
N LEU A 126 -2.02 4.58 13.01
CA LEU A 126 -2.61 4.16 14.27
C LEU A 126 -3.54 2.98 14.01
N LEU A 127 -3.22 1.82 14.58
CA LEU A 127 -3.99 0.60 14.41
C LEU A 127 -4.94 0.36 15.60
N GLU A 128 -6.07 -0.29 15.36
CA GLU A 128 -6.93 -0.74 16.45
C GLU A 128 -6.24 -1.83 17.30
N SER A 129 -6.59 -1.89 18.59
CA SER A 129 -6.11 -2.92 19.52
C SER A 129 -6.88 -4.25 19.35
N SER A 130 -6.96 -4.73 18.11
CA SER A 130 -7.62 -6.00 17.76
C SER A 130 -6.68 -6.85 16.89
N PRO A 131 -6.86 -8.19 16.88
CA PRO A 131 -6.10 -9.07 15.98
C PRO A 131 -6.25 -8.73 14.49
N LEU A 132 -7.30 -7.98 14.11
CA LEU A 132 -7.53 -7.58 12.72
C LEU A 132 -6.60 -6.44 12.26
N ASN A 133 -5.94 -5.73 13.19
CA ASN A 133 -5.00 -4.65 12.90
C ASN A 133 -5.53 -3.62 11.88
N ARG A 134 -6.82 -3.27 11.95
CA ARG A 134 -7.40 -2.26 11.07
C ARG A 134 -6.86 -0.87 11.39
N VAL A 135 -6.66 -0.06 10.36
CA VAL A 135 -6.15 1.31 10.50
C VAL A 135 -7.26 2.21 11.03
N LEU A 136 -7.04 2.90 12.14
CA LEU A 136 -7.95 3.91 12.69
C LEU A 136 -7.58 5.31 12.22
N LYS A 137 -6.28 5.60 12.12
CA LYS A 137 -5.77 6.85 11.57
C LYS A 137 -4.53 6.61 10.72
N GLN A 138 -4.34 7.45 9.71
CA GLN A 138 -3.12 7.51 8.93
C GLN A 138 -2.69 8.96 8.79
N SER A 139 -1.47 9.25 9.24
CA SER A 139 -0.82 10.55 9.14
C SER A 139 0.00 10.62 7.84
N ALA A 140 0.38 11.83 7.42
CA ALA A 140 1.30 12.02 6.30
C ALA A 140 2.64 12.60 6.81
N PRO A 141 3.70 12.60 5.99
CA PRO A 141 4.97 13.23 6.36
C PRO A 141 4.83 14.74 6.66
N GLY A 142 5.63 15.21 7.63
CA GLY A 142 5.68 16.60 8.09
C GLY A 142 4.96 16.87 9.41
N GLU A 143 5.41 17.87 10.16
CA GLU A 143 4.92 18.22 11.50
C GLU A 143 3.43 18.59 11.49
N SER A 144 3.00 19.34 10.47
CA SER A 144 1.58 19.68 10.30
C SER A 144 0.70 18.46 10.06
N TRP A 145 1.27 17.36 9.57
CA TRP A 145 0.55 16.13 9.21
C TRP A 145 0.86 14.96 10.13
N ALA A 146 1.64 15.20 11.19
CA ALA A 146 2.06 14.19 12.14
C ALA A 146 0.88 13.62 12.92
N MET A 147 1.05 12.40 13.44
CA MET A 147 0.03 11.74 14.25
C MET A 147 -0.31 12.60 15.48
N GLY A 148 -1.58 12.96 15.63
CA GLY A 148 -2.07 13.85 16.69
C GLY A 148 -2.21 15.32 16.29
N SER A 149 -1.79 15.72 15.08
CA SER A 149 -1.88 17.12 14.60
C SER A 149 -3.30 17.55 14.23
N GLY A 150 -4.21 16.59 14.02
CA GLY A 150 -5.57 16.86 13.56
C GLY A 150 -5.78 16.74 12.05
N HIS A 151 -4.71 16.55 11.27
CA HIS A 151 -4.73 16.37 9.81
C HIS A 151 -4.58 14.92 9.36
N GLU A 152 -4.91 13.96 10.22
CA GLU A 152 -4.85 12.54 9.84
C GLU A 152 -6.10 12.12 9.08
N ILE A 153 -5.94 11.25 8.10
CA ILE A 153 -7.06 10.47 7.57
C ILE A 153 -7.57 9.58 8.70
N ARG A 154 -8.89 9.56 8.94
CA ARG A 154 -9.51 8.77 10.01
C ARG A 154 -10.49 7.76 9.44
N LEU A 155 -10.44 6.53 9.92
CA LEU A 155 -11.33 5.47 9.49
C LEU A 155 -12.19 5.00 10.67
N ASP A 156 -13.50 4.96 10.47
CA ASP A 156 -14.41 4.26 11.36
C ASP A 156 -14.96 3.02 10.67
N TYR A 157 -15.02 1.91 11.40
CA TYR A 157 -15.61 0.66 10.92
C TYR A 157 -16.89 0.36 11.68
N GLN A 158 -17.98 0.27 10.95
CA GLN A 158 -19.34 0.15 11.48
C GLN A 158 -20.13 -0.88 10.66
N ALA A 159 -21.36 -1.14 11.07
CA ALA A 159 -22.35 -1.78 10.24
C ALA A 159 -23.38 -0.74 9.78
N ASN A 160 -24.05 -0.99 8.66
CA ASN A 160 -25.14 -0.09 8.24
C ASN A 160 -26.30 -0.13 9.25
N SER A 161 -27.05 0.97 9.25
CA SER A 161 -28.20 1.24 10.09
C SER A 161 -29.40 1.64 9.24
N GLY A 162 -30.60 1.60 9.82
CA GLY A 162 -31.81 2.10 9.15
C GLY A 162 -31.71 3.58 8.74
N SER A 163 -30.95 4.39 9.46
CA SER A 163 -30.73 5.81 9.13
C SER A 163 -29.85 6.05 7.91
N ASP A 164 -29.13 5.04 7.41
CA ASP A 164 -28.29 5.20 6.22
C ASP A 164 -29.12 5.23 4.92
N ASN A 165 -30.40 4.82 4.95
CA ASN A 165 -31.33 4.88 3.81
C ASN A 165 -30.75 4.33 2.49
N ILE A 166 -30.13 3.15 2.55
CA ILE A 166 -29.43 2.55 1.40
C ILE A 166 -30.42 1.75 0.56
N ILE A 167 -30.48 2.04 -0.73
CA ILE A 167 -31.27 1.25 -1.69
C ILE A 167 -30.52 -0.03 -2.01
N ARG A 168 -31.22 -1.17 -1.87
CA ARG A 168 -30.71 -2.46 -2.32
C ARG A 168 -31.12 -2.69 -3.77
N TYR A 169 -30.19 -2.47 -4.68
CA TYR A 169 -30.37 -2.86 -6.07
C TYR A 169 -30.03 -4.34 -6.26
N THR A 170 -30.88 -5.07 -6.98
CA THR A 170 -30.62 -6.47 -7.37
C THR A 170 -30.71 -6.59 -8.88
N ALA A 171 -29.62 -7.02 -9.51
CA ALA A 171 -29.60 -7.36 -10.92
C ALA A 171 -29.90 -8.86 -11.11
N SER A 172 -30.69 -9.19 -12.13
CA SER A 172 -30.98 -10.57 -12.50
C SER A 172 -30.72 -10.77 -13.99
N ALA A 173 -29.67 -11.53 -14.30
CA ALA A 173 -29.24 -11.85 -15.65
C ALA A 173 -29.94 -13.12 -16.14
N THR A 174 -30.76 -13.02 -17.17
CA THR A 174 -31.49 -14.16 -17.75
C THR A 174 -31.00 -14.44 -19.15
N TRP A 175 -30.66 -15.70 -19.45
CA TRP A 175 -30.21 -16.07 -20.79
C TRP A 175 -31.33 -15.91 -21.82
N ASN A 176 -31.10 -15.07 -22.82
CA ASN A 176 -31.97 -14.91 -23.96
C ASN A 176 -31.44 -15.74 -25.14
N ALA A 177 -32.02 -16.93 -25.33
CA ALA A 177 -31.61 -17.84 -26.40
C ALA A 177 -31.84 -17.28 -27.82
N ALA A 178 -32.82 -16.39 -28.00
CA ALA A 178 -33.12 -15.82 -29.32
C ALA A 178 -32.02 -14.85 -29.78
N HIS A 179 -31.40 -14.13 -28.85
CA HIS A 179 -30.34 -13.17 -29.13
C HIS A 179 -28.94 -13.65 -28.73
N SER A 180 -28.84 -14.82 -28.08
CA SER A 180 -27.59 -15.37 -27.55
C SER A 180 -26.83 -14.40 -26.63
N ILE A 181 -27.57 -13.63 -25.83
CA ILE A 181 -27.05 -12.68 -24.84
C ILE A 181 -27.83 -12.84 -23.53
N TYR A 182 -27.29 -12.29 -22.44
CA TYR A 182 -28.03 -12.17 -21.18
C TYR A 182 -28.78 -10.84 -21.12
N ASP A 183 -30.08 -10.90 -20.84
CA ASP A 183 -30.88 -9.73 -20.51
C ASP A 183 -30.79 -9.50 -18.99
N VAL A 184 -30.42 -8.28 -18.57
CA VAL A 184 -30.32 -7.93 -17.16
C VAL A 184 -31.51 -7.08 -16.76
N SER A 185 -32.24 -7.52 -15.74
CA SER A 185 -33.32 -6.75 -15.11
C SER A 185 -32.86 -6.21 -13.76
N LEU A 186 -33.36 -5.02 -13.39
CA LEU A 186 -33.03 -4.34 -12.15
C LEU A 186 -34.26 -4.26 -11.25
N SER A 187 -34.11 -4.60 -9.98
CA SER A 187 -35.13 -4.43 -8.94
C SER A 187 -34.57 -3.70 -7.73
N GLN A 188 -35.45 -3.10 -6.93
CA GLN A 188 -35.11 -2.32 -5.75
C GLN A 188 -35.72 -2.94 -4.48
N GLY A 189 -34.99 -2.81 -3.38
CA GLY A 189 -35.42 -3.13 -2.03
C GLY A 189 -34.63 -2.32 -1.00
N SER A 190 -34.58 -2.80 0.23
CA SER A 190 -33.79 -2.20 1.30
C SER A 190 -32.87 -3.22 1.96
N TYR A 191 -31.76 -2.73 2.51
CA TYR A 191 -30.92 -3.50 3.42
C TYR A 191 -31.46 -3.39 4.86
N ALA A 192 -31.41 -4.48 5.61
CA ALA A 192 -31.67 -4.43 7.05
C ALA A 192 -30.48 -3.81 7.79
N THR A 193 -30.68 -3.40 9.04
CA THR A 193 -29.58 -2.96 9.91
C THR A 193 -28.62 -4.13 10.14
N GLY A 194 -27.32 -3.89 9.96
CA GLY A 194 -26.29 -4.92 10.10
C GLY A 194 -26.05 -5.80 8.89
N ASP A 195 -26.68 -5.53 7.74
CA ASP A 195 -26.49 -6.33 6.52
C ASP A 195 -25.20 -6.00 5.77
N LEU A 196 -24.67 -4.79 5.94
CA LEU A 196 -23.51 -4.27 5.24
C LEU A 196 -22.42 -3.84 6.21
N TYR A 197 -21.17 -4.08 5.83
CA TYR A 197 -20.02 -3.44 6.45
C TYR A 197 -19.93 -2.00 5.96
N LYS A 198 -19.81 -1.05 6.88
CA LYS A 198 -19.67 0.37 6.60
C LYS A 198 -18.29 0.84 7.02
N THR A 199 -17.54 1.43 6.10
CA THR A 199 -16.30 2.16 6.42
C THR A 199 -16.53 3.64 6.18
N VAL A 200 -16.28 4.47 7.19
CA VAL A 200 -16.32 5.93 7.07
C VAL A 200 -14.89 6.44 7.03
N THR A 201 -14.47 7.01 5.91
CA THR A 201 -13.18 7.67 5.77
C THR A 201 -13.38 9.17 5.88
N LYS A 202 -12.71 9.79 6.84
CA LYS A 202 -12.63 11.24 7.00
C LYS A 202 -11.29 11.68 6.43
N ASP A 203 -11.32 12.61 5.49
CA ASP A 203 -10.08 13.16 4.94
C ASP A 203 -9.45 14.15 5.93
N GLU A 204 -8.28 14.65 5.56
CA GLU A 204 -7.41 15.47 6.40
C GLU A 204 -7.95 16.89 6.65
N ASN A 205 -8.97 17.30 5.90
CA ASN A 205 -9.70 18.56 6.09
C ASN A 205 -10.99 18.37 6.89
N TRP A 206 -11.30 17.16 7.36
CA TRP A 206 -12.47 16.93 8.18
C TRP A 206 -12.32 17.56 9.56
N THR A 207 -13.31 18.36 9.94
CA THR A 207 -13.40 18.99 11.27
C THR A 207 -14.58 18.48 12.07
N SER A 208 -15.77 18.42 11.44
CA SER A 208 -17.00 17.91 12.03
C SER A 208 -18.03 17.60 10.95
N GLY A 209 -19.09 16.86 11.30
CA GLY A 209 -20.20 16.58 10.39
C GLY A 209 -19.86 15.59 9.28
N LYS A 210 -20.53 15.74 8.12
CA LYS A 210 -20.46 14.81 6.98
C LYS A 210 -19.57 15.29 5.82
N ASN A 211 -19.35 16.59 5.68
CA ASN A 211 -18.44 17.12 4.66
C ASN A 211 -17.03 16.58 4.90
N ASN A 212 -16.25 16.41 3.83
CA ASN A 212 -14.91 15.82 3.89
C ASN A 212 -14.90 14.38 4.45
N THR A 213 -16.02 13.67 4.23
CA THR A 213 -16.12 12.23 4.49
C THR A 213 -16.58 11.46 3.27
N SER A 214 -16.16 10.20 3.20
CA SER A 214 -16.69 9.20 2.29
C SER A 214 -17.12 7.98 3.09
N GLU A 215 -18.23 7.38 2.68
CA GLU A 215 -18.75 6.14 3.26
C GLU A 215 -18.73 5.05 2.19
N GLU A 216 -18.08 3.93 2.48
CA GLU A 216 -18.06 2.75 1.64
C GLU A 216 -18.86 1.63 2.32
N TYR A 217 -19.83 1.08 1.60
CA TYR A 217 -20.66 -0.02 2.07
C TYR A 217 -20.35 -1.29 1.28
N LYS A 218 -20.07 -2.38 1.99
CA LYS A 218 -19.79 -3.70 1.42
C LYS A 218 -20.78 -4.74 1.90
N ASP A 219 -21.15 -5.65 1.01
CA ASP A 219 -21.95 -6.83 1.38
C ASP A 219 -21.11 -7.88 2.11
N LYS A 220 -21.76 -8.98 2.51
CA LYS A 220 -21.12 -10.08 3.26
C LYS A 220 -20.10 -10.88 2.42
N GLU A 221 -20.08 -10.68 1.10
CA GLU A 221 -19.10 -11.25 0.18
C GLU A 221 -17.93 -10.28 -0.08
N GLY A 222 -17.93 -9.10 0.54
CA GLY A 222 -16.87 -8.10 0.44
C GLY A 222 -16.97 -7.20 -0.79
N ARG A 223 -18.05 -7.29 -1.57
CA ARG A 223 -18.27 -6.45 -2.74
C ARG A 223 -18.78 -5.08 -2.31
N VAL A 224 -18.25 -4.01 -2.90
CA VAL A 224 -18.73 -2.64 -2.66
C VAL A 224 -20.10 -2.50 -3.30
N VAL A 225 -21.13 -2.13 -2.55
CA VAL A 225 -22.50 -1.94 -3.07
C VAL A 225 -22.90 -0.47 -3.17
N LEU A 226 -22.29 0.39 -2.34
CA LEU A 226 -22.49 1.84 -2.35
C LEU A 226 -21.21 2.55 -1.94
N LYS A 227 -20.85 3.61 -2.67
CA LYS A 227 -19.96 4.68 -2.21
C LYS A 227 -20.76 5.96 -2.09
N ARG A 228 -20.69 6.61 -0.93
CA ARG A 228 -21.36 7.88 -0.65
C ARG A 228 -20.34 8.94 -0.30
N THR A 229 -20.38 10.07 -0.99
CA THR A 229 -19.66 11.29 -0.60
C THR A 229 -20.67 12.37 -0.21
N TYR A 230 -20.19 13.49 0.32
CA TYR A 230 -21.05 14.57 0.78
C TYR A 230 -20.57 15.91 0.23
N ASN A 231 -21.53 16.76 -0.14
CA ASN A 231 -21.31 18.18 -0.41
C ASN A 231 -22.37 18.97 0.35
N ASP A 232 -21.97 19.92 1.19
CA ASP A 232 -22.89 20.64 2.08
C ASP A 232 -23.82 19.74 2.91
N SER A 233 -23.31 18.58 3.32
CA SER A 233 -24.02 17.47 4.00
C SER A 233 -25.05 16.73 3.16
N ASP A 234 -25.22 17.09 1.88
CA ASP A 234 -26.05 16.36 0.94
C ASP A 234 -25.30 15.12 0.41
N PRO A 235 -25.90 13.91 0.48
CA PRO A 235 -25.26 12.69 0.04
C PRO A 235 -25.25 12.55 -1.48
N HIS A 236 -24.12 12.10 -2.02
CA HIS A 236 -23.93 11.73 -3.42
C HIS A 236 -23.57 10.26 -3.53
N ASP A 237 -24.52 9.46 -4.00
CA ASP A 237 -24.44 8.00 -3.99
C ASP A 237 -23.98 7.43 -5.32
N THR A 238 -23.04 6.50 -5.29
CA THR A 238 -22.69 5.66 -6.44
C THR A 238 -22.93 4.21 -6.09
N TYR A 239 -23.95 3.60 -6.69
CA TYR A 239 -24.30 2.21 -6.45
C TYR A 239 -23.58 1.29 -7.43
N TYR A 240 -23.15 0.14 -6.92
CA TYR A 240 -22.51 -0.92 -7.68
C TYR A 240 -23.39 -2.16 -7.56
N VAL A 241 -23.95 -2.60 -8.68
CA VAL A 241 -24.98 -3.65 -8.69
C VAL A 241 -24.42 -4.90 -9.36
N TYR A 242 -24.50 -6.00 -8.64
CA TYR A 242 -24.02 -7.30 -9.09
C TYR A 242 -25.20 -8.21 -9.47
N ASP A 243 -25.04 -9.02 -10.52
CA ASP A 243 -25.97 -10.09 -10.85
C ASP A 243 -25.81 -11.30 -9.92
N GLN A 244 -26.69 -12.30 -10.08
CA GLN A 244 -26.64 -13.53 -9.30
C GLN A 244 -25.38 -14.39 -9.54
N PHE A 245 -24.56 -14.06 -10.54
CA PHE A 245 -23.29 -14.73 -10.81
C PHE A 245 -22.09 -13.95 -10.23
N GLY A 246 -22.34 -12.79 -9.62
CA GLY A 246 -21.32 -11.94 -9.02
C GLY A 246 -20.64 -10.98 -9.99
N ASN A 247 -21.12 -10.84 -11.22
CA ASN A 247 -20.59 -9.87 -12.17
C ASN A 247 -21.13 -8.47 -11.85
N LEU A 248 -20.30 -7.44 -11.97
CA LEU A 248 -20.74 -6.05 -11.90
C LEU A 248 -21.58 -5.73 -13.15
N SER A 249 -22.90 -5.63 -12.99
CA SER A 249 -23.84 -5.41 -14.10
C SER A 249 -24.18 -3.92 -14.30
N TYR A 250 -24.21 -3.14 -13.22
CA TYR A 250 -24.46 -1.69 -13.29
C TYR A 250 -23.59 -0.90 -12.33
N VAL A 251 -23.26 0.33 -12.75
CA VAL A 251 -22.79 1.40 -11.87
C VAL A 251 -23.77 2.56 -12.03
N ILE A 252 -24.50 2.90 -10.96
CA ILE A 252 -25.51 3.96 -10.96
C ILE A 252 -24.87 5.21 -10.36
N PRO A 253 -24.64 6.28 -11.15
CA PRO A 253 -23.98 7.50 -10.67
C PRO A 253 -24.92 8.36 -9.80
N PRO A 254 -24.38 9.35 -9.06
CA PRO A 254 -25.14 10.20 -8.15
C PRO A 254 -26.41 10.79 -8.75
N GLU A 255 -26.31 11.45 -9.92
CA GLU A 255 -27.47 12.09 -10.56
C GLU A 255 -28.62 11.12 -10.87
N SER A 256 -28.32 9.85 -11.17
CA SER A 256 -29.35 8.84 -11.47
C SER A 256 -29.94 8.19 -10.22
N SER A 257 -29.27 8.32 -9.09
CA SER A 257 -29.69 7.76 -7.79
C SER A 257 -30.46 8.74 -6.91
N SER A 258 -30.44 10.03 -7.25
CA SER A 258 -31.19 11.06 -6.54
C SER A 258 -32.71 10.82 -6.67
N PRO A 259 -33.49 10.92 -5.59
CA PRO A 259 -34.94 10.93 -5.69
C PRO A 259 -35.36 12.10 -6.58
N THR A 260 -36.15 11.82 -7.61
CA THR A 260 -36.74 12.86 -8.47
C THR A 260 -37.55 13.82 -7.61
N VAL A 261 -37.20 15.11 -7.68
CA VAL A 261 -37.92 16.23 -7.05
C VAL A 261 -39.33 16.36 -7.62
#